data_AF-A0A151A6U5-F1
#
_entry.id   AF-A0A151A6U5-F1
#
_cell.length_a   1.000
_cell.length_b   1.000
_cell.length_c   1.000
_cell.angle_alpha   90.00
_cell.angle_beta   90.00
_cell.angle_gamma   90.00
#
_symmetry.space_group_name_H-M   'P 1'
#
loop_
_entity.id
_entity.type
_entity.pdbx_description
1 polymer ?
#
loop_
_entity_poly.entity_id
_entity_poly.type
_entity_poly.pdbx_seq_one_letter_code
_entity_poly.pdbx_strand_id
1 'polypeptide(L)'
;MVDNLIVSIIIMTIILLICLYLLSTKNLNIIASIDSNKIPKGKKNKVIYVAVICILLSTLILIVGIFINNFLYRVLFIIASLICLLMFYIYYLMIIK
;
A
#
# COMPACT_ATOMS: atom_id res chain seq x y z
N MET A 1 -11.78 18.08 -12.96
CA MET A 1 -12.59 17.22 -12.04
C MET A 1 -12.83 15.85 -12.64
N VAL A 2 -13.24 15.77 -13.92
CA VAL A 2 -13.31 14.50 -14.67
C VAL A 2 -11.94 13.83 -14.78
N ASP A 3 -10.86 14.58 -15.05
CA ASP A 3 -9.51 14.02 -15.15
C ASP A 3 -9.04 13.39 -13.84
N ASN A 4 -9.27 14.06 -12.70
CA ASN A 4 -8.95 13.54 -11.37
C ASN A 4 -9.71 12.23 -11.08
N LEU A 5 -10.95 12.12 -11.56
CA LEU A 5 -11.77 10.92 -11.42
C LEU A 5 -11.24 9.77 -12.27
N ILE A 6 -10.88 10.03 -13.53
CA ILE A 6 -10.24 9.04 -14.41
C ILE A 6 -8.92 8.55 -13.80
N VAL A 7 -8.06 9.47 -13.35
CA VAL A 7 -6.79 9.13 -12.69
C VAL A 7 -7.02 8.27 -11.44
N SER A 8 -8.00 8.62 -10.61
CA SER A 8 -8.32 7.84 -9.39
C SER A 8 -8.78 6.42 -9.72
N ILE A 9 -9.62 6.25 -10.75
CA ILE A 9 -10.08 4.93 -11.20
C ILE A 9 -8.91 4.09 -11.71
N ILE A 10 -8.05 4.67 -12.56
CA ILE A 10 -6.87 3.97 -13.09
C ILE A 10 -5.96 3.53 -11.94
N ILE A 11 -5.65 4.42 -11.00
CA ILE A 11 -4.84 4.09 -9.83
C ILE A 11 -5.46 2.96 -9.01
N MET A 12 -6.76 3.02 -8.74
CA MET A 12 -7.45 1.94 -8.00
C MET A 12 -7.38 0.61 -8.72
N THR A 13 -7.62 0.59 -10.03
CA THR A 13 -7.59 -0.67 -10.80
C THR A 13 -6.21 -1.32 -10.78
N ILE A 14 -5.14 -0.54 -10.99
CA ILE A 14 -3.76 -1.04 -10.96
C ILE A 14 -3.42 -1.58 -9.56
N ILE A 15 -3.74 -0.83 -8.51
CA ILE A 15 -3.46 -1.25 -7.14
C ILE A 15 -4.24 -2.52 -6.78
N LEU A 16 -5.50 -2.62 -7.19
CA LEU A 16 -6.32 -3.80 -6.93
C LEU A 16 -5.75 -5.05 -7.61
N LEU A 17 -5.25 -4.91 -8.86
CA LEU A 17 -4.56 -5.99 -9.56
C LEU A 17 -3.28 -6.43 -8.81
N ILE A 18 -2.49 -5.48 -8.31
CA ILE A 18 -1.29 -5.78 -7.50
C ILE A 18 -1.68 -6.51 -6.22
N CYS A 19 -2.73 -6.06 -5.52
CA CYS A 19 -3.22 -6.71 -4.31
C CYS A 19 -3.72 -8.14 -4.57
N LEU A 20 -4.50 -8.35 -5.64
CA LEU A 20 -4.95 -9.68 -6.04
C LEU A 20 -3.77 -10.60 -6.39
N TYR A 21 -2.79 -10.07 -7.12
CA TYR A 21 -1.57 -10.81 -7.45
C TYR A 21 -0.80 -11.23 -6.19
N LEU A 22 -0.62 -10.31 -5.23
CA LEU A 22 0.04 -10.59 -3.94
C LEU A 22 -0.68 -11.68 -3.15
N LEU A 23 -2.01 -11.61 -3.08
CA LEU A 23 -2.83 -12.61 -2.37
C LEU A 23 -2.78 -13.99 -3.05
N SER A 24 -2.84 -14.02 -4.39
CA SER A 24 -2.84 -15.27 -5.15
C SER A 24 -1.46 -15.95 -5.15
N THR A 25 -0.40 -15.21 -5.45
CA THR A 25 0.95 -15.77 -5.60
C THR A 25 1.70 -15.92 -4.28
N LYS A 26 1.27 -15.16 -3.25
CA LYS A 26 1.99 -15.04 -1.97
C LYS A 26 3.46 -14.64 -2.16
N ASN A 27 3.77 -13.96 -3.26
CA ASN A 27 5.13 -13.57 -3.59
C ASN A 27 5.42 -12.16 -3.11
N LEU A 28 6.01 -12.06 -1.91
CA LEU A 28 6.39 -10.79 -1.29
C LEU A 28 7.61 -10.13 -1.95
N ASN A 29 8.36 -10.84 -2.79
CA ASN A 29 9.54 -10.28 -3.48
C ASN A 29 9.17 -9.19 -4.50
N ILE A 30 7.89 -9.05 -4.84
CA ILE A 30 7.42 -7.95 -5.70
C ILE A 30 7.48 -6.60 -4.99
N ILE A 31 7.51 -6.60 -3.65
CA ILE A 31 7.65 -5.40 -2.85
C ILE A 31 9.15 -5.14 -2.68
N ALA A 32 9.62 -4.02 -3.23
CA ALA A 32 11.00 -3.61 -3.05
C ALA A 32 11.35 -3.52 -1.55
N SER A 33 12.59 -3.89 -1.21
CA SER A 33 13.11 -3.92 0.17
C SER A 33 12.59 -5.04 1.07
N ILE A 34 11.72 -5.92 0.57
CA ILE A 34 11.20 -7.09 1.30
C ILE A 34 11.91 -8.36 0.81
N ASP A 35 12.59 -9.04 1.72
CA ASP A 35 13.19 -10.35 1.48
C ASP A 35 12.24 -11.43 2.00
N SER A 36 11.48 -12.05 1.09
CA SER A 36 10.49 -13.06 1.47
C SER A 36 11.10 -14.26 2.18
N ASN A 37 12.40 -14.52 2.04
CA ASN A 37 13.05 -15.70 2.61
C ASN A 37 13.35 -15.53 4.10
N LYS A 38 13.49 -14.29 4.57
CA LYS A 38 13.71 -13.97 5.99
C LYS A 38 12.44 -14.05 6.84
N ILE A 39 11.27 -14.12 6.21
CA ILE A 39 9.99 -14.15 6.92
C ILE A 39 9.70 -15.59 7.39
N PRO A 40 9.38 -15.80 8.69
CA PRO A 40 8.99 -17.11 9.20
C PRO A 40 7.79 -17.69 8.43
N LYS A 41 7.85 -18.97 8.05
CA LYS A 41 6.81 -19.64 7.22
C LYS A 41 5.39 -19.45 7.76
N GLY A 42 5.19 -19.52 9.08
CA GLY A 42 3.89 -19.33 9.73
C GLY A 42 3.37 -17.88 9.75
N LYS A 43 4.22 -16.89 9.46
CA LYS A 43 3.87 -15.46 9.46
C LYS A 43 3.70 -14.89 8.05
N LYS A 44 4.13 -15.60 7.01
CA LYS A 44 4.11 -15.11 5.61
C LYS A 44 2.75 -14.62 5.15
N ASN A 45 1.68 -15.40 5.37
CA ASN A 45 0.32 -14.98 5.02
C ASN A 45 -0.09 -13.70 5.77
N LYS A 46 0.23 -13.57 7.06
CA LYS A 46 -0.08 -12.36 7.85
C LYS A 46 0.65 -11.14 7.28
N VAL A 47 1.92 -11.26 6.92
CA VAL A 47 2.69 -10.17 6.29
C VAL A 47 2.05 -9.75 4.97
N ILE A 48 1.61 -10.70 4.13
CA ILE A 48 0.91 -10.40 2.88
C ILE A 48 -0.39 -9.65 3.14
N TYR A 49 -1.20 -10.10 4.09
CA TYR A 49 -2.45 -9.39 4.43
C TYR A 49 -2.19 -7.97 4.92
N VAL A 50 -1.21 -7.78 5.80
CA VAL A 50 -0.85 -6.43 6.28
C VAL A 50 -0.33 -5.57 5.13
N ALA A 51 0.50 -6.11 4.24
CA ALA A 51 0.96 -5.40 3.05
C ALA A 51 -0.20 -4.91 2.19
N VAL A 52 -1.15 -5.80 1.87
CA VAL A 52 -2.32 -5.50 1.05
C VAL A 52 -3.19 -4.44 1.70
N ILE A 53 -3.45 -4.55 3.00
CA ILE A 53 -4.24 -3.56 3.75
C ILE A 53 -3.55 -2.19 3.73
N CYS A 54 -2.24 -2.14 4.00
CA CYS A 54 -1.49 -0.90 3.99
C CYS A 54 -1.44 -0.25 2.61
N ILE A 55 -1.26 -1.04 1.55
CA ILE A 55 -1.28 -0.54 0.16
C ILE A 55 -2.66 0.03 -0.19
N LEU A 56 -3.74 -0.71 0.09
CA LEU A 56 -5.11 -0.24 -0.19
C LEU A 56 -5.44 1.01 0.60
N LEU A 57 -5.14 1.04 1.90
CA LEU A 57 -5.42 2.19 2.76
C LEU A 57 -4.62 3.43 2.33
N SER A 58 -3.33 3.27 2.04
CA SER A 58 -2.48 4.34 1.52
C SER A 58 -3.04 4.92 0.20
N THR A 59 -3.50 4.04 -0.69
CA THR A 59 -4.10 4.42 -1.97
C THR A 59 -5.41 5.20 -1.79
N LEU A 60 -6.29 4.75 -0.88
CA LEU A 60 -7.54 5.45 -0.57
C LEU A 60 -7.27 6.85 -0.01
N ILE A 61 -6.30 6.98 0.88
CA ILE A 61 -5.87 8.27 1.44
C ILE A 61 -5.37 9.20 0.31
N LEU A 62 -4.52 8.70 -0.60
CA LEU A 62 -4.05 9.48 -1.75
C LEU A 62 -5.19 9.96 -2.64
N ILE A 63 -6.16 9.08 -2.93
CA ILE A 63 -7.31 9.42 -3.77
C ILE A 63 -8.14 10.52 -3.13
N VAL A 64 -8.43 10.42 -1.83
CA VAL A 64 -9.11 11.52 -1.10
C VAL A 64 -8.31 12.82 -1.23
N GLY A 65 -6.98 12.74 -1.10
CA GLY A 65 -6.07 13.87 -1.33
C GLY A 65 -6.21 14.51 -2.71
N ILE A 66 -6.40 13.73 -3.78
CA ILE A 66 -6.54 14.24 -5.17
C ILE A 66 -7.78 15.14 -5.34
N PHE A 67 -8.86 14.89 -4.59
CA PHE A 67 -10.10 15.68 -4.68
C PHE A 67 -10.11 16.93 -3.80
N ILE A 68 -9.13 17.09 -2.92
CA ILE A 68 -9.05 18.26 -2.03
C ILE A 68 -8.44 19.45 -2.76
N ASN A 69 -9.14 20.58 -2.78
CA ASN A 69 -8.66 21.75 -3.52
C ASN A 69 -7.54 22.52 -2.78
N ASN A 70 -7.47 22.43 -1.46
CA ASN A 70 -6.48 23.14 -0.66
C ASN A 70 -5.14 22.40 -0.64
N PHE A 71 -4.07 23.08 -1.07
CA PHE A 71 -2.72 22.51 -1.20
C PHE A 71 -2.17 21.92 0.10
N LEU A 72 -2.35 22.62 1.24
CA LEU A 72 -1.81 22.17 2.53
C LEU A 72 -2.44 20.83 2.94
N TYR A 73 -3.75 20.69 2.77
CA TYR A 73 -4.42 19.42 3.02
C TYR A 73 -3.97 18.32 2.05
N ARG A 74 -3.77 18.62 0.76
CA ARG A 74 -3.23 17.62 -0.19
C ARG A 74 -1.88 17.06 0.28
N VAL A 75 -0.98 17.94 0.73
CA VAL A 75 0.32 17.53 1.28
C VAL A 75 0.14 16.65 2.53
N LEU A 76 -0.78 17.00 3.44
CA LEU A 76 -1.07 16.18 4.62
C LEU A 76 -1.56 14.77 4.24
N PHE A 77 -2.41 14.63 3.23
CA PHE A 77 -2.87 13.33 2.75
C PHE A 77 -1.75 12.52 2.12
N ILE A 78 -0.84 13.15 1.37
CA ILE A 78 0.37 12.47 0.85
C ILE A 78 1.22 11.96 2.02
N ILE A 79 1.49 12.79 3.03
CA ILE A 79 2.25 12.37 4.21
C ILE A 79 1.56 11.21 4.94
N ALA A 80 0.25 11.29 5.15
CA ALA A 80 -0.53 10.22 5.79
C ALA A 80 -0.47 8.90 5.00
N SER A 81 -0.48 8.97 3.68
CA SER A 81 -0.33 7.78 2.82
C SER A 81 1.03 7.12 2.95
N LEU A 82 2.10 7.91 3.07
CA LEU A 82 3.46 7.43 3.28
C LEU A 82 3.63 6.80 4.66
N ILE A 83 3.02 7.40 5.70
CA ILE A 83 3.01 6.84 7.05
C ILE A 83 2.36 5.44 7.05
N CYS A 84 1.26 5.23 6.33
CA CYS A 84 0.63 3.90 6.22
C CYS A 84 1.58 2.85 5.64
N LEU A 85 2.35 3.21 4.61
CA LEU A 85 3.35 2.31 4.01
C LEU A 85 4.54 2.08 4.96
N LEU A 86 4.95 3.11 5.70
CA LEU A 86 5.99 3.01 6.71
C LEU A 86 5.59 2.03 7.82
N MET A 87 4.33 2.04 8.24
CA MET A 87 3.83 1.08 9.26
C MET A 87 3.98 -0.37 8.80
N PHE A 88 3.73 -0.66 7.52
CA PHE A 88 3.99 -1.99 6.97
C PHE A 88 5.48 -2.36 7.05
N TYR A 89 6.37 -1.44 6.67
CA TYR A 89 7.81 -1.69 6.73
C TYR A 89 8.31 -1.94 8.17
N ILE A 90 7.84 -1.14 9.12
CA ILE A 90 8.14 -1.34 10.55
C ILE A 90 7.63 -2.71 11.02
N TYR A 91 6.40 -3.07 10.68
CA TYR A 91 5.83 -4.38 11.01
C TYR A 91 6.67 -5.53 10.45
N TYR A 92 7.12 -5.41 9.21
CA TYR A 92 8.00 -6.37 8.56
C TYR A 92 9.35 -6.51 9.31
N LEU A 93 9.98 -5.40 9.67
CA LEU A 93 11.24 -5.42 10.44
C LEU A 93 11.08 -6.10 11.80
N MET A 94 9.95 -5.89 12.48
CA MET A 94 9.65 -6.55 13.77
C MET A 94 9.42 -8.06 13.63
N ILE A 95 9.09 -8.56 12.43
CA ILE A 95 8.86 -9.99 12.19
C ILE A 95 10.14 -10.74 11.88
N ILE A 96 11.09 -10.09 11.22
CA ILE A 96 12.36 -10.68 10.82
C ILE A 96 13.38 -10.67 11.94
N LYS A 97 13.35 -9.63 12.79
CA LYS A 97 14.16 -9.57 14.00
C LYS A 97 13.72 -10.66 14.99
#